data_AF-A0A971WIA6-F1
#
_entry.id   AF-A0A971WIA6-F1
#
_cell.length_a   1.000
_cell.length_b   1.000
_cell.length_c   1.000
_cell.angle_alpha   90.00
_cell.angle_beta   90.00
_cell.angle_gamma   90.00
#
_symmetry.space_group_name_H-M   'P 1'
#
loop_
_entity.id
_entity.type
_entity.pdbx_description
1 polymer ?
#
loop_
_entity_poly.entity_id
_entity_poly.type
_entity_poly.pdbx_seq_one_letter_code
_entity_poly.pdbx_strand_id
1 'polypeptide(L)'
;MILFGSRARGDATQESDWDLLVIVNEDISFDELKKLTADIQLRLAALSIPNDVTIRGIKQFEASKTIVGNISYFADKEDIKI
;
A
#
# COMPACT_ATOMS: atom_id res chain seq x y z
N MET A 1 -2.32 -7.80 -3.89
CA MET A 1 -1.46 -6.75 -3.30
C MET A 1 -0.84 -5.99 -4.47
N ILE A 2 -0.60 -4.69 -4.33
CA ILE A 2 0.00 -3.86 -5.36
C ILE A 2 1.28 -3.25 -4.78
N LEU A 3 2.39 -3.44 -5.49
CA LEU A 3 3.62 -2.66 -5.26
C LEU A 3 3.58 -1.45 -6.17
N PHE A 4 3.81 -0.28 -5.59
CA PHE A 4 3.85 0.98 -6.31
C PHE A 4 5.06 1.80 -5.80
N GLY A 5 5.16 3.06 -6.20
CA GLY A 5 6.23 3.95 -5.78
C GLY A 5 7.55 3.67 -6.48
N SER A 6 8.63 4.19 -5.88
CA SER A 6 9.93 4.25 -6.55
C SER A 6 10.51 2.86 -6.89
N ARG A 7 10.27 1.91 -5.99
CA ARG A 7 10.70 0.51 -6.18
C ARG A 7 9.95 -0.17 -7.31
N ALA A 8 8.68 0.17 -7.52
CA ALA A 8 7.92 -0.33 -8.67
C ALA A 8 8.40 0.30 -9.98
N ARG A 9 8.64 1.61 -10.00
CA ARG A 9 9.10 2.35 -11.20
C ARG A 9 10.54 2.05 -11.60
N GLY A 10 11.34 1.47 -10.71
CA GLY A 10 12.75 1.15 -10.94
C GLY A 10 13.69 2.35 -10.75
N ASP A 11 13.22 3.44 -10.14
CA ASP A 11 13.99 4.65 -9.82
C ASP A 11 14.39 4.72 -8.32
N ALA A 12 14.18 3.64 -7.57
CA ALA A 12 14.52 3.53 -6.15
C ALA A 12 16.03 3.53 -5.87
N THR A 13 16.39 4.09 -4.72
CA THR A 13 17.72 4.00 -4.11
C THR A 13 17.75 2.92 -3.03
N GLN A 14 18.92 2.68 -2.44
CA GLN A 14 19.04 1.75 -1.30
C GLN A 14 18.25 2.22 -0.07
N GLU A 15 18.01 3.53 0.07
CA GLU A 15 17.29 4.14 1.18
C GLU A 15 15.77 4.24 0.94
N SER A 16 15.29 3.89 -0.26
CA SER A 16 13.87 4.00 -0.58
C SER A 16 13.01 2.99 0.18
N ASP A 17 11.85 3.45 0.65
CA ASP A 17 10.84 2.61 1.29
C ASP A 17 10.16 1.68 0.26
N TRP A 18 9.54 0.61 0.76
CA TRP A 18 8.62 -0.23 -0.01
C TRP A 18 7.18 0.30 0.14
N ASP A 19 6.64 0.90 -0.92
CA ASP A 19 5.26 1.40 -0.97
C ASP A 19 4.29 0.27 -1.37
N LEU A 20 3.48 -0.19 -0.43
CA LEU A 20 2.60 -1.36 -0.60
C LEU A 20 1.13 -0.98 -0.38
N LEU A 21 0.29 -1.29 -1.36
CA LEU A 21 -1.16 -1.17 -1.25
C LEU A 21 -1.81 -2.56 -1.17
N VAL A 22 -2.42 -2.87 -0.03
CA VAL A 22 -3.19 -4.10 0.18
C VAL A 22 -4.67 -3.79 0.00
N ILE A 23 -5.31 -4.50 -0.93
CA ILE A 23 -6.74 -4.36 -1.19
C ILE A 23 -7.46 -5.57 -0.60
N VAL A 24 -8.44 -5.33 0.26
CA VAL A 24 -9.29 -6.37 0.89
C VAL A 24 -10.71 -6.33 0.33
N ASN A 25 -11.33 -7.51 0.19
CA ASN A 25 -12.65 -7.67 -0.42
C ASN A 25 -13.82 -7.29 0.51
N GLU A 26 -13.56 -7.13 1.80
CA GLU A 26 -14.56 -6.85 2.83
C GLU A 26 -14.47 -5.43 3.38
N ASP A 27 -15.61 -4.94 3.90
CA ASP A 27 -15.65 -3.69 4.65
C ASP A 27 -15.03 -3.93 6.03
N ILE A 28 -13.70 -3.80 6.10
CA ILE A 28 -12.93 -3.87 7.36
C ILE A 28 -13.23 -2.64 8.21
N SER A 29 -13.45 -2.84 9.52
CA SER A 29 -13.66 -1.69 10.41
C SER A 29 -12.39 -0.86 10.55
N PHE A 30 -12.52 0.42 10.90
CA PHE A 30 -11.36 1.29 11.13
C PHE A 30 -10.42 0.74 12.22
N ASP A 31 -10.96 0.13 13.26
CA ASP A 31 -10.17 -0.44 14.36
C ASP A 31 -9.40 -1.69 13.93
N GLU A 32 -10.01 -2.55 13.12
CA GLU A 32 -9.33 -3.72 12.53
C GLU A 32 -8.25 -3.30 11.54
N LEU A 33 -8.55 -2.32 10.68
CA LEU A 33 -7.59 -1.73 9.75
C LEU A 33 -6.37 -1.21 10.50
N LYS A 34 -6.59 -0.42 11.55
CA LYS A 34 -5.52 0.15 12.37
C LYS A 34 -4.68 -0.94 13.05
N LYS A 35 -5.31 -1.98 13.60
CA LYS A 35 -4.61 -3.12 14.22
C LYS A 35 -3.77 -3.88 13.20
N LEU A 36 -4.33 -4.16 12.02
CA LEU A 36 -3.65 -4.90 10.97
C LEU A 36 -2.46 -4.12 10.41
N THR A 37 -2.63 -2.84 10.12
CA THR A 37 -1.54 -1.96 9.68
C THR A 37 -0.42 -1.90 10.73
N ALA A 38 -0.77 -1.75 12.01
CA ALA A 38 0.22 -1.72 13.09
C ALA A 38 1.00 -3.04 13.23
N ASP A 39 0.32 -4.19 13.15
CA ASP A 39 0.98 -5.50 13.23
C ASP A 39 1.96 -5.71 12.05
N ILE A 40 1.56 -5.33 10.83
CA ILE A 40 2.43 -5.40 9.65
C ILE A 40 3.65 -4.48 9.82
N GLN A 41 3.43 -3.22 10.20
CA GLN A 41 4.51 -2.24 10.39
C GLN A 41 5.50 -2.70 11.48
N LEU A 42 5.01 -3.24 12.60
CA LEU A 42 5.85 -3.77 13.67
C LEU A 42 6.73 -4.95 13.19
N ARG A 43 6.16 -5.88 12.42
CA ARG A 43 6.90 -7.02 11.87
C ARG A 43 7.96 -6.57 10.86
N LEU A 44 7.64 -5.63 9.99
CA LEU A 44 8.59 -5.11 9.01
C LEU A 44 9.69 -4.27 9.67
N ALA A 45 9.36 -3.49 10.70
CA ALA A 45 10.33 -2.77 11.50
C ALA A 45 11.32 -3.72 12.20
N ALA A 46 10.84 -4.85 12.73
CA ALA A 46 11.71 -5.87 13.33
C ALA A 46 12.70 -6.48 12.32
N LEU A 47 12.37 -6.45 11.02
CA LEU A 47 13.23 -6.88 9.92
C LEU A 47 14.07 -5.74 9.33
N SER A 48 14.00 -4.53 9.88
CA SER A 48 14.63 -3.32 9.34
C SER A 48 14.25 -3.04 7.88
N ILE A 49 13.01 -3.36 7.50
CA ILE A 49 12.48 -3.10 6.16
C ILE A 49 11.74 -1.76 6.18
N PRO A 50 12.29 -0.69 5.56
CA PRO A 50 11.58 0.57 5.42
C PRO A 50 10.38 0.40 4.47
N ASN A 51 9.19 0.81 4.90
CA ASN A 51 7.95 0.55 4.18
C ASN A 51 6.88 1.60 4.47
N ASP A 52 6.03 1.85 3.47
CA ASP A 52 4.74 2.51 3.60
C ASP A 52 3.63 1.53 3.19
N VAL A 53 3.07 0.80 4.17
CA VAL A 53 1.97 -0.13 3.95
C VAL A 53 0.64 0.58 4.18
N THR A 54 -0.15 0.68 3.12
CA THR A 54 -1.54 1.14 3.17
C THR A 54 -2.49 -0.01 2.86
N ILE A 55 -3.59 -0.11 3.62
CA ILE A 55 -4.65 -1.10 3.40
C ILE A 55 -5.93 -0.38 3.03
N ARG A 56 -6.67 -0.88 2.02
CA ARG A 56 -7.96 -0.32 1.59
C ARG A 56 -8.97 -1.41 1.24
N GLY A 57 -10.25 -1.13 1.50
CA GLY A 57 -11.33 -1.93 0.95
C GLY A 57 -11.46 -1.73 -0.55
N ILE A 58 -11.85 -2.79 -1.28
CA ILE A 58 -12.01 -2.76 -2.75
C ILE A 58 -12.91 -1.62 -3.22
N LYS A 59 -14.02 -1.35 -2.53
CA LYS A 59 -14.94 -0.25 -2.87
C LYS A 59 -14.25 1.12 -2.80
N GLN A 60 -13.43 1.35 -1.77
CA GLN A 60 -12.71 2.60 -1.58
C GLN A 60 -11.58 2.77 -2.60
N PHE A 61 -10.88 1.68 -2.93
CA PHE A 61 -9.89 1.66 -4.00
C PHE A 61 -10.53 2.04 -5.33
N GLU A 62 -11.58 1.32 -5.74
CA GLU A 62 -12.29 1.56 -7.00
C GLU A 62 -12.86 2.99 -7.10
N ALA A 63 -13.40 3.52 -6.00
CA ALA A 63 -13.93 4.88 -5.96
C ALA A 63 -12.86 5.98 -6.11
N SER A 64 -11.58 5.68 -5.83
CA SER A 64 -10.51 6.68 -5.77
C SER A 64 -9.37 6.47 -6.76
N LYS A 65 -9.32 5.33 -7.47
CA LYS A 65 -8.26 5.03 -8.44
C LYS A 65 -8.24 5.94 -9.67
N THR A 66 -9.33 6.66 -9.94
CA THR A 66 -9.41 7.65 -11.01
C THR A 66 -9.12 9.07 -10.54
N ILE A 67 -8.94 9.29 -9.24
CA ILE A 67 -8.70 10.61 -8.65
C ILE A 67 -7.20 10.88 -8.63
N VAL A 68 -6.74 11.77 -9.52
CA VAL A 68 -5.33 12.17 -9.62
C VAL A 68 -4.81 12.67 -8.26
N GLY A 69 -3.64 12.19 -7.85
CA GLY A 69 -3.04 12.50 -6.56
C GLY A 69 -3.46 11.57 -5.41
N ASN A 70 -4.41 10.65 -5.63
CA ASN A 70 -4.71 9.61 -4.66
C ASN A 70 -3.72 8.44 -4.75
N ILE A 71 -3.40 7.81 -3.62
CA ILE A 71 -2.58 6.59 -3.60
C ILE A 71 -3.16 5.48 -4.48
N SER A 72 -4.49 5.34 -4.55
CA SER A 72 -5.13 4.36 -5.44
C SER A 72 -4.87 4.67 -6.92
N TYR A 73 -4.73 5.96 -7.29
CA TYR A 73 -4.43 6.36 -8.66
C TYR A 73 -3.00 5.98 -9.04
N PHE A 74 -2.03 6.24 -8.17
CA PHE A 74 -0.65 5.84 -8.42
C PHE A 74 -0.51 4.32 -8.48
N ALA A 75 -1.10 3.60 -7.52
CA ALA A 75 -1.08 2.15 -7.49
C ALA A 75 -1.74 1.51 -8.72
N ASP A 76 -2.87 2.05 -9.20
CA ASP A 76 -3.55 1.57 -10.43
C ASP A 76 -2.74 1.87 -11.70
N LYS A 77 -1.99 2.99 -11.74
CA LYS A 77 -1.18 3.36 -12.91
C LYS A 77 0.14 2.60 -12.99
N GLU A 78 0.74 2.28 -11.85
CA GLU A 78 2.02 1.59 -11.77
C GLU A 78 1.85 0.06 -11.77
N ASP A 79 0.67 -0.44 -11.36
CA ASP A 79 0.13 -1.82 -11.38
C ASP A 79 1.15 -2.97 -11.46
N ILE A 80 2.14 -2.98 -10.56
CA ILE A 80 2.94 -4.18 -10.32
C ILE A 80 2.17 -5.06 -9.34
N LYS A 81 1.38 -5.98 -9.89
CA LYS A 81 0.80 -7.08 -9.13
C LYS A 81 1.90 -8.07 -8.76
N ILE A 82 2.14 -8.21 -7.47
CA ILE A 82 3.04 -9.19 -6.85
C ILE A 82 2.26 -10.28 -6.11
#